data_AF-A0A1B0ZRS9-F1
#
_entry.id   AF-A0A1B0ZRS9-F1
#
_cell.length_a   1.000
_cell.length_b   1.000
_cell.length_c   1.000
_cell.angle_alpha   90.00
_cell.angle_beta   90.00
_cell.angle_gamma   90.00
#
_symmetry.space_group_name_H-M   'P 1'
#
loop_
_entity.id
_entity.type
_entity.pdbx_description
1 polymer ?
#
loop_
_entity_poly.entity_id
_entity_poly.type
_entity_poly.pdbx_seq_one_letter_code
_entity_poly.pdbx_strand_id
1 'polypeptide(L)' 'MNLFSEVSVLREWGVAGRDGQSVINIYGNLREASVAADSHRNRMIKRGYNRDGLASQATAD' A
#
# COMPACT_ATOMS: atom_id res chain seq x y z
N MET A 1 -12.34 -10.51 11.53
CA MET A 1 -11.42 -11.68 11.61
C MET A 1 -11.96 -12.73 10.66
N ASN A 2 -11.16 -13.28 9.74
CA ASN A 2 -11.61 -14.31 8.81
C ASN A 2 -11.55 -15.72 9.45
N LEU A 3 -12.08 -16.74 8.76
CA LEU A 3 -12.15 -18.13 9.22
C LEU A 3 -10.76 -18.76 9.54
N PHE A 4 -9.68 -18.15 9.04
CA PHE A 4 -8.30 -18.65 9.10
C PHE A 4 -7.35 -17.72 9.87
N SER A 5 -7.86 -16.66 10.52
CA SER A 5 -7.04 -15.58 11.12
C SER A 5 -6.02 -14.94 10.17
N GLU A 6 -6.23 -15.05 8.86
CA GLU A 6 -5.34 -14.46 7.87
C GLU A 6 -5.56 -12.95 7.79
N VAL A 7 -4.48 -12.27 7.41
CA VAL A 7 -4.45 -10.83 7.24
C VAL A 7 -4.06 -10.54 5.80
N SER A 8 -4.88 -9.77 5.10
CA SER A 8 -4.58 -9.34 3.74
C SER A 8 -3.93 -7.95 3.72
N VAL A 9 -2.91 -7.77 2.89
CA VAL A 9 -2.35 -6.46 2.53
C VAL A 9 -2.79 -6.15 1.10
N LEU A 10 -3.61 -5.09 0.95
CA LEU A 10 -3.92 -4.47 -0.33
C LEU A 10 -2.87 -3.40 -0.63
N ARG A 11 -2.35 -3.40 -1.86
CA ARG A 11 -1.50 -2.33 -2.37
C ARG A 11 -2.07 -1.83 -3.68
N GLU A 12 -2.16 -0.51 -3.80
CA GLU A 12 -2.60 0.19 -5.00
C GLU A 12 -1.54 1.24 -5.35
N TRP A 13 -1.21 1.35 -6.64
CA TRP A 13 -0.26 2.35 -7.14
C TRP A 13 -0.55 2.68 -8.59
N GLY A 14 -0.18 3.88 -9.02
CA GLY A 14 -0.41 4.33 -10.39
C GLY A 14 0.00 5.78 -10.54
N VAL A 15 -0.25 6.32 -11.74
CA VAL A 15 -0.13 7.74 -12.02
C VAL A 15 -1.52 8.35 -11.95
N ALA A 16 -1.67 9.52 -11.33
CA ALA A 16 -2.94 10.22 -11.26
C ALA A 16 -3.56 10.41 -12.66
N GLY A 17 -4.87 10.17 -12.76
CA GLY A 17 -5.60 10.25 -14.04
C GLY A 17 -5.43 9.04 -14.96
N ARG A 18 -4.83 7.93 -14.50
CA ARG A 18 -4.77 6.65 -15.22
C ARG A 18 -5.32 5.52 -14.37
N ASP A 19 -5.65 4.40 -15.02
CA ASP A 19 -5.98 3.17 -14.33
C ASP A 19 -4.79 2.71 -13.48
N GLY A 20 -5.02 2.60 -12.17
CA GLY A 20 -4.04 2.10 -11.22
C GLY A 20 -3.77 0.61 -11.40
N GLN A 21 -2.75 0.13 -10.69
CA GLN A 21 -2.44 -1.27 -10.50
C GLN A 21 -2.74 -1.64 -9.06
N SER A 22 -3.27 -2.84 -8.83
CA SER A 22 -3.54 -3.35 -7.49
C SER A 22 -3.05 -4.79 -7.32
N VAL A 23 -2.74 -5.14 -6.08
CA VAL A 23 -2.45 -6.53 -5.69
C VAL A 23 -2.86 -6.77 -4.26
N ILE A 24 -3.34 -7.98 -3.99
CA ILE A 24 -3.70 -8.46 -2.66
C ILE A 24 -2.73 -9.58 -2.29
N ASN A 25 -2.07 -9.46 -1.13
CA ASN A 25 -1.23 -10.50 -0.56
C ASN A 25 -1.84 -10.97 0.77
N ILE A 26 -1.89 -12.28 1.01
CA ILE A 26 -2.46 -12.89 2.21
C ILE A 26 -1.32 -13.42 3.09
N TYR A 27 -1.41 -13.16 4.40
CA TYR A 27 -0.44 -13.55 5.41
C TYR A 27 -1.12 -14.31 6.55
N GLY A 28 -0.41 -15.26 7.16
CA GLY A 28 -0.93 -16.05 8.28
C GLY A 28 -1.02 -15.28 9.61
N ASN A 29 -0.42 -14.08 9.71
CA ASN A 29 -0.50 -13.25 10.91
C ASN A 29 -0.30 -11.75 10.63
N LEU A 30 -0.72 -10.93 11.60
CA LEU A 30 -0.66 -9.46 11.52
C LEU A 30 0.77 -8.91 11.49
N ARG A 31 1.72 -9.56 12.19
CA ARG A 31 3.10 -9.07 12.27
C ARG A 31 3.77 -9.12 10.90
N GLU A 32 3.64 -10.24 10.20
CA GLU A 32 4.17 -10.41 8.85
C GLU A 32 3.50 -9.46 7.85
N ALA A 33 2.17 -9.35 7.89
CA ALA A 33 1.42 -8.41 7.05
C ALA A 33 1.91 -6.96 7.25
N SER A 34 2.09 -6.54 8.51
CA SER A 34 2.56 -5.21 8.87
C SER A 34 3.98 -4.92 8.34
N VAL A 35 4.92 -5.84 8.58
CA VAL A 35 6.29 -5.73 8.07
C VAL A 35 6.33 -5.69 6.54
N ALA A 36 5.53 -6.51 5.88
CA ALA A 36 5.44 -6.53 4.41
C ALA A 36 4.87 -5.22 3.87
N ALA A 37 3.78 -4.70 4.46
CA ALA A 37 3.18 -3.43 4.08
C ALA A 37 4.19 -2.28 4.16
N ASP A 38 4.95 -2.20 5.25
CA ASP A 38 5.99 -1.18 5.43
C ASP A 38 7.17 -1.32 4.46
N SER A 39 7.62 -2.55 4.22
CA SER A 39 8.67 -2.82 3.24
C SER A 39 8.27 -2.38 1.83
N HIS A 40 7.04 -2.70 1.40
CA HIS A 40 6.51 -2.27 0.11
C HIS A 40 6.37 -0.74 0.03
N ARG A 41 5.82 -0.11 1.07
CA ARG A 41 5.70 1.35 1.17
C ARG A 41 7.06 2.04 1.00
N ASN A 42 8.05 1.63 1.79
CA ASN A 42 9.39 2.21 1.76
C ASN A 42 10.07 2.01 0.39
N ARG A 43 9.84 0.85 -0.25
CA ARG A 43 10.34 0.58 -1.60
C ARG A 43 9.72 1.51 -2.65
N MET A 44 8.41 1.77 -2.57
CA MET A 44 7.72 2.66 -3.52
C MET A 44 8.12 4.12 -3.32
N ILE A 45 8.29 4.57 -2.07
CA ILE A 45 8.84 5.91 -1.77
C ILE A 45 10.23 6.09 -2.38
N LYS A 46 11.12 5.09 -2.22
CA LYS A 46 12.46 5.11 -2.86
C LYS A 46 12.42 5.13 -4.39
N ARG A 47 11.30 4.71 -5.01
CA ARG A 47 11.07 4.77 -6.45
C ARG A 47 10.42 6.09 -6.90
N GLY A 48 10.19 7.04 -5.99
CA GLY A 48 9.57 8.33 -6.28
C GLY A 48 8.05 8.34 -6.23
N TYR A 49 7.40 7.27 -5.77
CA TYR A 49 5.96 7.29 -5.53
C TYR A 49 5.65 8.05 -4.24
N ASN A 50 4.69 8.97 -4.32
CA ASN A 50 4.16 9.66 -3.16
C ASN A 50 3.05 8.84 -2.50
N ARG A 51 2.90 9.03 -1.20
CA ARG A 51 1.75 8.49 -0.48
C ARG A 51 0.52 9.31 -0.88
N ASP A 52 -0.59 8.65 -1.16
CA ASP A 52 -1.80 9.28 -1.69
C ASP A 52 -2.25 10.51 -0.86
N GLY A 53 -2.18 10.40 0.47
CA GLY A 53 -2.50 11.50 1.39
C GLY A 53 -1.42 12.60 1.58
N LEU A 54 -0.23 12.46 0.99
CA LEU A 54 0.81 13.51 0.99
C LEU A 54 0.76 14.36 -0.29
N ALA A 55 0.35 13.79 -1.42
CA ALA A 55 0.25 14.52 -2.68
C ALA A 55 -0.99 15.44 -2.73
N SER A 56 -2.11 15.00 -2.14
CA SER A 56 -3.36 15.78 -2.11
C SER A 56 -3.30 17.04 -1.24
N GLN A 57 -2.34 17.14 -0.31
CA GLN A 57 -2.16 18.34 0.53
C GLN A 57 -1.27 19.40 -0.15
N ALA A 58 -0.37 19.00 -1.06
CA ALA A 58 0.54 19.92 -1.74
C ALA A 58 -0.11 20.70 -2.91
N THR A 59 -1.37 20.41 -3.24
CA THR A 59 -2.11 21.09 -4.33
C THR A 59 -3.20 22.05 -3.80
N ALA A 60 -3.27 22.25 -2.48
CA ALA A 60 -4.27 23.09 -1.83
C ALA A 60 -3.73 24.43 -1.31
N ASP A 61 -2.56 24.87 -1.78
CA ASP A 61 -1.96 26.20 -1.55
C ASP A 61 -1.80 26.98 -2.86
#